data_AF-A0A2D6UUU1-F1
#
_entry.id   AF-A0A2D6UUU1-F1
#
_cell.length_a   1.000
_cell.length_b   1.000
_cell.length_c   1.000
_cell.angle_alpha   90.00
_cell.angle_beta   90.00
_cell.angle_gamma   90.00
#
_symmetry.space_group_name_H-M   'P 1'
#
loop_
_entity.id
_entity.type
_entity.pdbx_description
1 polymer ?
#
loop_
_entity_poly.entity_id
_entity_poly.type
_entity_poly.pdbx_seq_one_letter_code
_entity_poly.pdbx_strand_id
1 'polypeptide(L)'
;MEAATLRVQGEEDYRIPAGRRRDAGLRESEVPVEPRGGGAGGFPRRRQGGAGLLRPELPHRDGRERRQGVVRDGREGALGLARADEADVRARVGAGRPLQLQLRVAMALKLVVFDMDGTLLRPKSSWGLLHDHFGTDNSEMLARYLRHEVSDTEFVATDLALWAAANGGPVDAATVNAALDRAELLPGAAEAVAGLHTTGIATAIISGGIDYLAQKLAAEWGMAEAHANPLFDSPAGLQGDIRVSGHAKAPVMRGVMARHHAARDEVAAVGDTVVDLDLFALAGTSVAVNTDDEQVIAAATHHLPDESLDGLLELLLPR
;
A
#
# COMPACT_ATOMS: atom_id res chain seq x y z
N MET A 1 -40.39 -6.38 -16.29
CA MET A 1 -38.99 -5.93 -16.37
C MET A 1 -38.28 -6.47 -15.15
N GLU A 2 -37.47 -7.51 -15.35
CA GLU A 2 -36.60 -8.04 -14.29
C GLU A 2 -35.42 -7.09 -14.09
N ALA A 3 -34.97 -6.95 -12.84
CA ALA A 3 -33.66 -6.39 -12.51
C ALA A 3 -32.89 -7.51 -11.80
N ALA A 4 -31.91 -8.09 -12.49
CA ALA A 4 -31.11 -9.20 -11.97
C ALA A 4 -30.17 -8.71 -10.87
N THR A 5 -30.27 -9.30 -9.68
CA THR A 5 -29.38 -9.02 -8.56
C THR A 5 -28.08 -9.82 -8.73
N LEU A 6 -27.01 -9.15 -9.14
CA LEU A 6 -25.68 -9.75 -9.23
C LEU A 6 -25.14 -9.98 -7.80
N ARG A 7 -25.18 -11.21 -7.30
CA ARG A 7 -24.51 -11.60 -6.05
C ARG A 7 -23.03 -11.80 -6.31
N VAL A 8 -22.18 -11.03 -5.65
CA VAL A 8 -20.76 -11.38 -5.48
C VAL A 8 -20.68 -12.30 -4.27
N GLN A 9 -20.07 -13.48 -4.44
CA GLN A 9 -19.74 -14.41 -3.35
C GLN A 9 -18.25 -14.29 -3.06
N GLY A 10 -17.85 -14.15 -1.80
CA GLY A 10 -16.42 -14.07 -1.45
C GLY A 10 -16.05 -13.57 -0.06
N GLU A 11 -16.92 -13.68 0.95
CA GLU A 11 -16.53 -13.51 2.36
C GLU A 11 -16.43 -14.89 3.01
N GLU A 12 -15.21 -15.34 3.31
CA GLU A 12 -14.97 -16.48 4.20
C GLU A 12 -14.47 -15.94 5.55
N ASP A 13 -15.27 -16.14 6.60
CA ASP A 13 -15.02 -15.66 7.96
C ASP A 13 -13.67 -16.14 8.54
N TYR A 14 -12.68 -15.26 8.64
CA TYR A 14 -11.51 -15.50 9.48
C TYR A 14 -11.84 -15.19 10.95
N ARG A 15 -12.15 -16.23 11.75
CA ARG A 15 -12.40 -16.09 13.19
C ARG A 15 -11.12 -16.13 14.02
N ILE A 16 -10.79 -15.00 14.65
CA ILE A 16 -9.74 -14.92 15.68
C ILE A 16 -10.23 -15.62 16.98
N PRO A 17 -9.39 -16.39 17.69
CA PRO A 17 -9.77 -17.05 18.94
C PRO A 17 -10.09 -16.05 20.06
N ALA A 18 -11.21 -16.24 20.75
CA ALA A 18 -11.63 -15.35 21.85
C ALA A 18 -10.72 -15.46 23.09
N GLY A 19 -9.90 -14.43 23.31
CA GLY A 19 -9.18 -14.23 24.57
C GLY A 19 -10.15 -14.02 25.75
N ARG A 20 -9.80 -14.53 26.94
CA ARG A 20 -10.67 -14.47 28.12
C ARG A 20 -10.84 -13.03 28.61
N ARG A 21 -12.08 -12.52 28.61
CA ARG A 21 -12.44 -11.29 29.33
C ARG A 21 -12.16 -11.45 30.83
N ARG A 22 -11.63 -10.41 31.45
CA ARG A 22 -11.74 -10.16 32.90
C ARG A 22 -12.61 -8.93 33.10
N ASP A 23 -13.66 -9.06 33.91
CA ASP A 23 -14.56 -7.97 34.21
C ASP A 23 -13.91 -6.97 35.17
N ALA A 24 -13.95 -5.69 34.80
CA ALA A 24 -13.69 -4.56 35.67
C ALA A 24 -14.61 -3.40 35.24
N GLY A 25 -15.87 -3.44 35.65
CA GLY A 25 -16.85 -2.42 35.28
C GLY A 25 -16.68 -1.13 36.07
N LEU A 26 -16.83 0.01 35.39
CA LEU A 26 -17.01 1.33 36.02
C LEU A 26 -17.98 2.21 35.20
N ARG A 27 -19.25 2.14 35.61
CA ARG A 27 -20.29 3.19 35.64
C ARG A 27 -20.30 4.24 34.51
N GLU A 28 -21.36 4.13 33.72
CA GLU A 28 -21.88 5.19 32.84
C GLU A 28 -22.24 6.47 33.63
N SER A 29 -22.09 7.62 32.99
CA SER A 29 -22.69 8.89 33.42
C SER A 29 -23.21 9.66 32.20
N GLU A 30 -24.52 9.61 32.00
CA GLU A 30 -25.23 10.36 30.97
C GLU A 30 -25.12 11.87 31.20
N VAL A 31 -24.99 12.66 30.11
CA VAL A 31 -25.19 14.12 30.11
C VAL A 31 -26.13 14.47 28.96
N PRO A 32 -27.15 15.34 29.14
CA PRO A 32 -28.28 15.40 28.22
C PRO A 32 -28.03 16.25 26.98
N VAL A 33 -28.62 15.83 25.85
CA VAL A 33 -28.77 16.66 24.65
C VAL A 33 -30.14 17.37 24.69
N GLU A 34 -30.16 18.70 24.56
CA GLU A 34 -31.39 19.44 24.21
C GLU A 34 -31.31 20.06 22.80
N PRO A 35 -32.43 20.25 22.09
CA PRO A 35 -32.44 20.54 20.65
C PRO A 35 -33.02 21.92 20.26
N ARG A 36 -33.07 22.17 18.94
CA ARG A 36 -33.69 23.30 18.17
C ARG A 36 -32.72 24.45 17.87
N GLY A 37 -32.80 25.14 16.73
CA GLY A 37 -33.66 25.02 15.53
C GLY A 37 -32.99 25.78 14.38
N GLY A 38 -33.28 25.51 13.10
CA GLY A 38 -34.50 25.98 12.44
C GLY A 38 -34.30 27.36 11.78
N GLY A 39 -33.85 27.38 10.52
CA GLY A 39 -33.65 28.62 9.74
C GLY A 39 -33.61 28.35 8.24
N ALA A 40 -34.45 29.02 7.46
CA ALA A 40 -34.68 28.74 6.05
C ALA A 40 -34.33 29.92 5.13
N GLY A 41 -34.05 29.61 3.85
CA GLY A 41 -33.88 30.59 2.77
C GLY A 41 -32.41 30.96 2.49
N GLY A 42 -31.99 31.17 1.23
CA GLY A 42 -32.74 31.05 -0.02
C GLY A 42 -31.85 31.27 -1.24
N PHE A 43 -32.21 30.67 -2.38
CA PHE A 43 -31.53 30.87 -3.66
C PHE A 43 -31.70 32.30 -4.20
N PRO A 44 -30.71 32.79 -4.95
CA PRO A 44 -30.96 33.49 -6.19
C PRO A 44 -30.37 32.76 -7.41
N ARG A 45 -31.18 32.63 -8.47
CA ARG A 45 -30.74 32.20 -9.81
C ARG A 45 -30.27 33.41 -10.63
N ARG A 46 -29.46 33.12 -11.68
CA ARG A 46 -29.14 33.88 -12.93
C ARG A 46 -27.63 34.18 -13.06
N ARG A 47 -27.00 34.19 -14.25
CA ARG A 47 -27.50 33.97 -15.63
C ARG A 47 -26.38 33.52 -16.59
N GLN A 48 -26.77 32.77 -17.62
CA GLN A 48 -26.25 32.68 -19.00
C GLN A 48 -24.86 33.25 -19.37
N GLY A 49 -24.04 32.36 -19.95
CA GLY A 49 -22.94 32.62 -20.87
C GLY A 49 -22.09 31.34 -21.00
N GLY A 50 -21.76 30.78 -22.16
CA GLY A 50 -21.99 31.19 -23.54
C GLY A 50 -20.68 31.08 -24.33
N ALA A 51 -20.61 30.14 -25.29
CA ALA A 51 -19.41 29.69 -26.01
C ALA A 51 -18.37 28.93 -25.14
N GLY A 52 -17.61 27.96 -25.67
CA GLY A 52 -17.66 27.37 -27.01
C GLY A 52 -16.95 26.02 -27.07
N LEU A 53 -17.50 25.08 -27.85
CA LEU A 53 -16.89 23.78 -28.13
C LEU A 53 -15.74 23.93 -29.14
N LEU A 54 -14.52 23.54 -28.78
CA LEU A 54 -13.47 23.19 -29.73
C LEU A 54 -12.76 21.92 -29.27
N ARG A 55 -13.02 20.83 -30.00
CA ARG A 55 -12.23 19.59 -29.94
C ARG A 55 -11.06 19.72 -30.92
N PRO A 56 -9.84 19.26 -30.58
CA PRO A 56 -8.84 18.93 -31.57
C PRO A 56 -9.21 17.61 -32.25
N GLU A 57 -9.21 17.59 -33.58
CA GLU A 57 -9.50 16.38 -34.37
C GLU A 57 -8.25 15.48 -34.46
N LEU A 58 -8.45 14.16 -34.36
CA LEU A 58 -7.42 13.17 -34.71
C LEU A 58 -7.48 12.89 -36.22
N PRO A 59 -6.35 12.83 -36.94
CA PRO A 59 -6.35 12.53 -38.36
C PRO A 59 -6.64 11.04 -38.61
N HIS A 60 -7.78 10.74 -39.22
CA HIS A 60 -8.01 9.46 -39.87
C HIS A 60 -7.02 9.26 -41.04
N ARG A 61 -6.49 8.03 -41.18
CA ARG A 61 -6.03 7.49 -42.46
C ARG A 61 -6.74 6.16 -42.73
N ASP A 62 -7.08 5.94 -43.99
CA ASP A 62 -7.93 4.84 -44.47
C ASP A 62 -7.30 4.19 -45.72
N GLY A 63 -7.71 2.96 -46.05
CA GLY A 63 -7.17 2.12 -47.14
C GLY A 63 -5.98 1.23 -46.70
N ARG A 64 -6.00 -0.11 -46.72
CA ARG A 64 -6.42 -1.08 -47.78
C ARG A 64 -5.68 -0.79 -49.10
N GLU A 65 -4.93 -1.67 -49.79
CA GLU A 65 -4.76 -3.14 -49.79
C GLU A 65 -3.30 -3.50 -50.24
N ARG A 66 -2.84 -4.73 -50.56
CA ARG A 66 -3.48 -6.06 -50.71
C ARG A 66 -2.49 -7.20 -50.35
N ARG A 67 -3.01 -8.44 -50.29
CA ARG A 67 -2.38 -9.73 -49.99
C ARG A 67 -1.39 -10.22 -51.07
N GLN A 68 -0.35 -10.95 -50.66
CA GLN A 68 -0.04 -12.29 -51.19
C GLN A 68 0.30 -13.21 -50.00
N GLY A 69 -0.07 -14.49 -50.08
CA GLY A 69 0.08 -15.43 -48.98
C GLY A 69 0.94 -16.63 -49.34
N VAL A 70 1.55 -17.24 -48.32
CA VAL A 70 2.07 -18.60 -48.37
C VAL A 70 1.53 -19.32 -47.15
N VAL A 71 0.80 -20.42 -47.36
CA VAL A 71 0.43 -21.34 -46.29
C VAL A 71 1.61 -22.28 -46.06
N ARG A 72 2.14 -22.32 -44.84
CA ARG A 72 2.86 -23.49 -44.32
C ARG A 72 2.38 -23.81 -42.91
N ASP A 73 2.20 -25.10 -42.70
CA ASP A 73 1.75 -25.74 -41.48
C ASP A 73 2.92 -25.94 -40.50
N GLY A 74 2.61 -26.24 -39.24
CA GLY A 74 3.58 -26.75 -38.26
C GLY A 74 4.10 -25.74 -37.25
N ARG A 75 3.52 -25.80 -36.04
CA ARG A 75 4.15 -25.64 -34.71
C ARG A 75 5.57 -25.04 -34.67
N GLU A 76 5.70 -23.79 -34.24
CA GLU A 76 6.80 -23.28 -33.38
C GLU A 76 6.54 -21.80 -33.02
N GLY A 77 6.84 -21.38 -31.78
CA GLY A 77 6.52 -20.01 -31.35
C GLY A 77 6.49 -19.73 -29.84
N ALA A 78 7.13 -20.57 -29.01
CA ALA A 78 7.27 -20.34 -27.56
C ALA A 78 8.71 -20.62 -27.13
N LEU A 79 9.65 -19.82 -27.63
CA LEU A 79 11.07 -19.86 -27.27
C LEU A 79 11.57 -18.42 -27.07
N GLY A 80 11.85 -18.08 -25.82
CA GLY A 80 12.18 -16.71 -25.39
C GLY A 80 12.54 -16.58 -23.90
N LEU A 81 12.31 -17.62 -23.09
CA LEU A 81 13.06 -17.84 -21.85
C LEU A 81 14.37 -18.53 -22.23
N ALA A 82 15.49 -17.87 -21.93
CA ALA A 82 16.81 -18.43 -22.16
C ALA A 82 16.93 -19.75 -21.40
N ARG A 83 17.09 -20.87 -22.12
CA ARG A 83 17.61 -22.09 -21.52
C ARG A 83 19.03 -21.74 -21.07
N ALA A 84 19.25 -21.66 -19.75
CA ALA A 84 20.59 -21.63 -19.20
C ALA A 84 21.34 -22.83 -19.79
N ASP A 85 22.49 -22.58 -20.42
CA ASP A 85 23.26 -23.62 -21.07
C ASP A 85 23.62 -24.68 -20.01
N GLU A 86 23.24 -25.93 -20.26
CA GLU A 86 23.56 -27.05 -19.37
C GLU A 86 25.06 -27.13 -19.12
N ALA A 87 25.89 -26.71 -20.09
CA ALA A 87 27.34 -26.64 -19.92
C ALA A 87 27.79 -25.56 -18.91
N ASP A 88 27.17 -24.37 -18.90
CA ASP A 88 27.49 -23.28 -17.97
C ASP A 88 27.02 -23.61 -16.54
N VAL A 89 25.82 -24.18 -16.40
CA VAL A 89 25.34 -24.71 -15.11
C VAL A 89 26.28 -25.80 -14.58
N ARG A 90 26.69 -26.74 -15.43
CA ARG A 90 27.55 -27.86 -15.04
C ARG A 90 29.00 -27.43 -14.74
N ALA A 91 29.49 -26.39 -15.40
CA ALA A 91 30.80 -25.78 -15.11
C ALA A 91 30.83 -25.09 -13.74
N ARG A 92 29.75 -24.39 -13.37
CA ARG A 92 29.64 -23.68 -12.08
C ARG A 92 29.40 -24.59 -10.88
N VAL A 93 28.69 -25.71 -11.06
CA VAL A 93 28.21 -26.55 -9.93
C VAL A 93 29.31 -27.42 -9.31
N GLY A 94 30.33 -27.83 -10.07
CA GLY A 94 31.44 -28.66 -9.59
C GLY A 94 31.04 -30.11 -9.27
N ALA A 95 31.76 -31.09 -9.82
CA ALA A 95 31.42 -32.49 -9.64
C ALA A 95 31.62 -32.95 -8.18
N GLY A 96 30.53 -33.34 -7.49
CA GLY A 96 30.62 -34.18 -6.27
C GLY A 96 29.92 -33.70 -4.99
N ARG A 97 29.02 -32.71 -4.98
CA ARG A 97 28.26 -32.32 -3.77
C ARG A 97 26.85 -32.96 -3.69
N PRO A 98 26.31 -33.25 -2.49
CA PRO A 98 25.00 -33.91 -2.35
C PRO A 98 23.80 -33.06 -2.77
N LEU A 99 22.75 -33.71 -3.29
CA LEU A 99 21.54 -33.09 -3.87
C LEU A 99 20.78 -32.16 -2.89
N GLN A 100 20.80 -32.43 -1.58
CA GLN A 100 20.20 -31.54 -0.57
C GLN A 100 20.88 -30.16 -0.48
N LEU A 101 22.14 -30.03 -0.90
CA LEU A 101 22.82 -28.74 -1.03
C LEU A 101 22.60 -28.12 -2.43
N GLN A 102 22.24 -28.93 -3.42
CA GLN A 102 21.94 -28.49 -4.81
C GLN A 102 20.50 -27.96 -4.96
N LEU A 103 19.60 -28.31 -4.03
CA LEU A 103 18.26 -27.72 -3.91
C LEU A 103 18.23 -26.40 -3.13
N ARG A 104 19.36 -25.97 -2.55
CA ARG A 104 19.60 -24.54 -2.34
C ARG A 104 20.05 -23.90 -3.66
N VAL A 105 19.08 -23.76 -4.59
CA VAL A 105 18.96 -22.44 -5.19
C VAL A 105 18.69 -21.54 -3.99
N ALA A 106 19.65 -20.70 -3.60
CA ALA A 106 19.33 -19.60 -2.71
C ALA A 106 18.25 -18.82 -3.44
N MET A 107 17.00 -18.91 -2.97
CA MET A 107 15.85 -18.37 -3.68
C MET A 107 16.00 -16.86 -3.64
N ALA A 108 16.60 -16.32 -4.69
CA ALA A 108 16.83 -14.91 -4.85
C ALA A 108 15.46 -14.24 -4.78
N LEU A 109 15.33 -13.29 -3.85
CA LEU A 109 14.13 -12.47 -3.76
C LEU A 109 13.89 -11.83 -5.13
N LYS A 110 12.63 -11.82 -5.57
CA LYS A 110 12.19 -11.08 -6.75
C LYS A 110 11.55 -9.76 -6.38
N LEU A 111 10.99 -9.69 -5.17
CA LEU A 111 10.18 -8.59 -4.69
C LEU A 111 10.43 -8.36 -3.20
N VAL A 112 10.63 -7.11 -2.80
CA VAL A 112 10.46 -6.66 -1.40
C VAL A 112 9.28 -5.71 -1.33
N VAL A 113 8.32 -6.05 -0.47
CA VAL A 113 7.17 -5.21 -0.13
C VAL A 113 7.49 -4.46 1.15
N PHE A 114 7.35 -3.15 1.12
CA PHE A 114 7.52 -2.27 2.27
C PHE A 114 6.16 -1.69 2.67
N ASP A 115 5.89 -1.61 3.97
CA ASP A 115 5.03 -0.53 4.47
C ASP A 115 5.77 0.83 4.36
N MET A 116 5.06 1.94 4.55
CA MET A 116 5.57 3.29 4.44
C MET A 116 5.76 3.99 5.79
N ASP A 117 4.73 4.04 6.62
CA ASP A 117 4.65 4.90 7.80
C ASP A 117 5.30 4.19 9.00
N GLY A 118 6.38 4.74 9.54
CA GLY A 118 7.22 4.06 10.53
C GLY A 118 8.21 3.05 9.93
N THR A 119 8.11 2.74 8.63
CA THR A 119 8.94 1.74 7.93
C THR A 119 9.92 2.37 6.94
N LEU A 120 9.45 3.13 5.95
CA LEU A 120 10.31 3.92 5.04
C LEU A 120 10.45 5.37 5.52
N LEU A 121 9.46 5.84 6.27
CA LEU A 121 9.39 7.14 6.93
C LEU A 121 9.56 6.95 8.44
N ARG A 122 10.19 7.91 9.11
CA ARG A 122 10.32 7.93 10.58
C ARG A 122 8.97 8.15 11.29
N PRO A 123 8.09 9.07 10.85
CA PRO A 123 6.76 9.23 11.45
C PRO A 123 5.92 7.95 11.34
N LYS A 124 5.36 7.49 12.47
CA LYS A 124 4.50 6.30 12.58
C LYS A 124 3.13 6.40 11.89
N SER A 125 2.78 7.57 11.37
CA SER A 125 1.52 7.78 10.67
C SER A 125 1.57 9.07 9.85
N SER A 126 1.32 8.96 8.55
CA SER A 126 1.09 10.10 7.67
C SER A 126 -0.19 10.86 8.03
N TRP A 127 -1.21 10.17 8.55
CA TRP A 127 -2.41 10.76 9.14
C TRP A 127 -2.05 11.57 10.40
N GLY A 128 -1.31 10.97 11.34
CA GLY A 128 -0.84 11.65 12.56
C GLY A 128 0.01 12.89 12.26
N LEU A 129 0.87 12.83 11.24
CA LEU A 129 1.67 13.99 10.81
C LEU A 129 0.81 15.14 10.28
N LEU A 130 -0.40 14.89 9.76
CA LEU A 130 -1.36 15.95 9.42
C LEU A 130 -2.12 16.47 10.64
N HIS A 131 -2.42 15.61 11.63
CA HIS A 131 -2.95 16.07 12.91
C HIS A 131 -2.00 17.05 13.61
N ASP A 132 -0.70 16.76 13.62
CA ASP A 132 0.35 17.68 14.06
C ASP A 132 0.44 18.97 13.22
N HIS A 133 0.07 18.92 11.93
CA HIS A 133 0.08 20.11 11.06
C HIS A 133 -1.08 21.04 11.37
N PHE A 134 -2.29 20.49 11.47
CA PHE A 134 -3.52 21.26 11.71
C PHE A 134 -3.77 21.57 13.20
N GLY A 135 -2.94 21.06 14.12
CA GLY A 135 -3.13 21.27 15.57
C GLY A 135 -4.36 20.54 16.10
N THR A 136 -4.58 19.31 15.63
CA THR A 136 -5.74 18.46 15.98
C THR A 136 -5.27 17.15 16.60
N ASP A 137 -6.17 16.38 17.19
CA ASP A 137 -5.89 15.10 17.84
C ASP A 137 -6.91 14.06 17.36
N ASN A 138 -6.43 12.92 16.85
CA ASN A 138 -7.25 11.76 16.49
C ASN A 138 -6.99 10.53 17.37
N SER A 139 -6.30 10.66 18.51
CA SER A 139 -5.86 9.52 19.35
C SER A 139 -6.99 8.55 19.70
N GLU A 140 -8.17 9.04 20.08
CA GLU A 140 -9.33 8.19 20.37
C GLU A 140 -9.89 7.54 19.09
N MET A 141 -9.92 8.27 17.96
CA MET A 141 -10.37 7.73 16.68
C MET A 141 -9.43 6.61 16.19
N LEU A 142 -8.11 6.83 16.26
CA LEU A 142 -7.09 5.82 15.98
C LEU A 142 -7.22 4.62 16.93
N ALA A 143 -7.42 4.84 18.24
CA ALA A 143 -7.60 3.76 19.19
C ALA A 143 -8.86 2.92 18.91
N ARG A 144 -9.96 3.54 18.46
CA ARG A 144 -11.18 2.83 18.02
C ARG A 144 -10.97 2.08 16.71
N TYR A 145 -10.32 2.72 15.73
CA TYR A 145 -9.96 2.12 14.46
C TYR A 145 -9.10 0.87 14.66
N LEU A 146 -8.00 0.95 15.43
CA LEU A 146 -7.14 -0.20 15.75
C LEU A 146 -7.86 -1.35 16.50
N ARG A 147 -9.01 -1.09 17.14
CA ARG A 147 -9.88 -2.11 17.75
C ARG A 147 -10.95 -2.66 16.78
N HIS A 148 -10.93 -2.26 15.51
CA HIS A 148 -11.95 -2.54 14.49
C HIS A 148 -13.36 -2.03 14.86
N GLU A 149 -13.44 -0.95 15.65
CA GLU A 149 -14.72 -0.32 16.06
C GLU A 149 -15.22 0.75 15.09
N VAL A 150 -14.41 1.08 14.06
CA VAL A 150 -14.64 2.12 13.06
C VAL A 150 -14.05 1.65 11.72
N SER A 151 -14.74 1.89 10.61
CA SER A 151 -14.24 1.56 9.26
C SER A 151 -13.22 2.58 8.72
N ASP A 152 -12.41 2.18 7.73
CA ASP A 152 -11.48 3.10 7.04
C ASP A 152 -12.19 4.36 6.52
N THR A 153 -13.40 4.22 5.96
CA THR A 153 -14.20 5.34 5.45
C THR A 153 -14.62 6.31 6.54
N GLU A 154 -15.02 5.82 7.72
CA GLU A 154 -15.40 6.66 8.85
C GLU A 154 -14.19 7.33 9.52
N PHE A 155 -13.06 6.62 9.60
CA PHE A 155 -11.78 7.16 10.07
C PHE A 155 -11.35 8.35 9.20
N VAL A 156 -11.20 8.12 7.89
CA VAL A 156 -10.78 9.16 6.93
C VAL A 156 -11.78 10.32 6.86
N ALA A 157 -13.09 10.06 6.85
CA ALA A 157 -14.09 11.12 6.84
C ALA A 157 -14.05 11.99 8.12
N THR A 158 -13.69 11.41 9.27
CA THR A 158 -13.55 12.14 10.53
C THR A 158 -12.30 13.01 10.53
N ASP A 159 -11.15 12.47 10.15
CA ASP A 159 -9.88 13.20 10.15
C ASP A 159 -9.93 14.37 9.15
N LEU A 160 -10.48 14.16 7.95
CA LEU A 160 -10.73 15.23 6.97
C LEU A 160 -11.63 16.36 7.52
N ALA A 161 -12.66 16.02 8.29
CA ALA A 161 -13.55 16.99 8.91
C ALA A 161 -12.87 17.76 10.05
N LEU A 162 -12.03 17.10 10.85
CA LEU A 162 -11.22 17.73 11.90
C LEU A 162 -10.25 18.76 11.32
N TRP A 163 -9.51 18.40 10.26
CA TRP A 163 -8.56 19.31 9.61
C TRP A 163 -9.27 20.53 9.01
N ALA A 164 -10.39 20.34 8.32
CA ALA A 164 -11.19 21.45 7.77
C ALA A 164 -11.76 22.38 8.87
N ALA A 165 -12.17 21.83 10.02
CA ALA A 165 -12.63 22.62 11.15
C ALA A 165 -11.50 23.45 11.78
N ALA A 166 -10.32 22.85 11.99
CA ALA A 166 -9.16 23.52 12.58
C ALA A 166 -8.54 24.58 11.66
N ASN A 167 -8.53 24.33 10.35
CA ASN A 167 -8.12 25.30 9.32
C ASN A 167 -9.11 26.49 9.18
N GLY A 168 -10.30 26.41 9.79
CA GLY A 168 -11.34 27.44 9.68
C GLY A 168 -11.99 27.53 8.31
N GLY A 169 -11.84 26.50 7.48
CA GLY A 169 -12.28 26.48 6.08
C GLY A 169 -11.76 25.25 5.33
N PRO A 170 -12.14 25.08 4.04
CA PRO A 170 -11.73 23.94 3.24
C PRO A 170 -10.21 23.76 3.23
N VAL A 171 -9.76 22.54 3.53
CA VAL A 171 -8.41 22.08 3.20
C VAL A 171 -8.45 21.52 1.78
N ASP A 172 -7.38 21.75 1.01
CA ASP A 172 -7.18 21.18 -0.32
C ASP A 172 -6.02 20.16 -0.33
N ALA A 173 -5.96 19.35 -1.39
CA ALA A 173 -4.92 18.33 -1.55
C ALA A 173 -3.51 18.96 -1.61
N ALA A 174 -3.38 20.19 -2.13
CA ALA A 174 -2.10 20.89 -2.18
C ALA A 174 -1.57 21.25 -0.78
N THR A 175 -2.44 21.72 0.12
CA THR A 175 -2.11 22.01 1.52
C THR A 175 -1.67 20.74 2.25
N VAL A 176 -2.40 19.63 2.06
CA VAL A 176 -2.01 18.32 2.60
C VAL A 176 -0.64 17.88 2.09
N ASN A 177 -0.41 17.92 0.77
CA ASN A 177 0.86 17.48 0.20
C ASN A 177 2.04 18.30 0.73
N ALA A 178 1.90 19.62 0.82
CA ALA A 178 2.92 20.52 1.39
C ALA A 178 3.16 20.28 2.90
N ALA A 179 2.13 19.84 3.64
CA ALA A 179 2.28 19.41 5.02
C ALA A 179 3.03 18.07 5.13
N LEU A 180 2.76 17.12 4.23
CA LEU A 180 3.41 15.81 4.17
C LEU A 180 4.86 15.88 3.68
N ASP A 181 5.25 16.88 2.89
CA ASP A 181 6.61 17.08 2.38
C ASP A 181 7.69 17.20 3.48
N ARG A 182 7.29 17.46 4.74
CA ARG A 182 8.18 17.48 5.91
C ARG A 182 8.45 16.09 6.51
N ALA A 183 7.85 15.02 5.99
CA ALA A 183 8.02 13.67 6.51
C ALA A 183 9.48 13.22 6.38
N GLU A 184 10.10 12.93 7.52
CA GLU A 184 11.49 12.49 7.57
C GLU A 184 11.61 11.03 7.15
N LEU A 185 12.61 10.70 6.32
CA LEU A 185 12.93 9.32 5.96
C LEU A 185 13.47 8.57 7.18
N LEU A 186 13.18 7.27 7.27
CA LEU A 186 13.90 6.39 8.19
C LEU A 186 15.37 6.25 7.70
N PRO A 187 16.39 6.33 8.56
CA PRO A 187 17.79 6.23 8.13
C PRO A 187 18.05 4.92 7.39
N GLY A 188 18.88 4.97 6.34
CA GLY A 188 19.19 3.81 5.50
C GLY A 188 18.08 3.39 4.52
N ALA A 189 16.90 4.02 4.53
CA ALA A 189 15.78 3.58 3.68
C ALA A 189 16.03 3.73 2.18
N ALA A 190 16.57 4.87 1.75
CA ALA A 190 16.91 5.11 0.35
C ALA A 190 18.07 4.18 -0.10
N GLU A 191 19.07 4.00 0.76
CA GLU A 191 20.21 3.10 0.55
C GLU A 191 19.77 1.64 0.44
N ALA A 192 18.82 1.19 1.28
CA ALA A 192 18.29 -0.16 1.23
C ALA A 192 17.47 -0.42 -0.04
N VAL A 193 16.59 0.50 -0.45
CA VAL A 193 15.84 0.37 -1.71
C VAL A 193 16.79 0.35 -2.92
N ALA A 194 17.75 1.28 -2.97
CA ALA A 194 18.76 1.31 -4.03
C ALA A 194 19.62 0.04 -4.06
N GLY A 195 20.05 -0.46 -2.90
CA GLY A 195 20.83 -1.70 -2.77
C GLY A 195 20.09 -2.92 -3.32
N LEU A 196 18.81 -3.08 -2.99
CA LEU A 196 17.96 -4.13 -3.55
C LEU A 196 17.89 -4.03 -5.09
N HIS A 197 17.71 -2.83 -5.64
CA HIS A 197 17.69 -2.61 -7.08
C HIS A 197 19.00 -2.96 -7.78
N THR A 198 20.17 -2.73 -7.14
CA THR A 198 21.47 -3.15 -7.72
C THR A 198 21.57 -4.67 -7.94
N THR A 199 20.79 -5.45 -7.21
CA THR A 199 20.70 -6.91 -7.35
C THR A 199 19.56 -7.39 -8.25
N GLY A 200 18.80 -6.46 -8.84
CA GLY A 200 17.67 -6.75 -9.73
C GLY A 200 16.36 -7.10 -9.02
N ILE A 201 16.28 -6.89 -7.71
CA ILE A 201 15.07 -7.13 -6.91
C ILE A 201 14.11 -5.96 -7.10
N ALA A 202 12.85 -6.24 -7.45
CA ALA A 202 11.82 -5.20 -7.49
C ALA A 202 11.40 -4.79 -6.07
N THR A 203 10.98 -3.53 -5.89
CA THR A 203 10.42 -3.07 -4.62
C THR A 203 9.03 -2.47 -4.85
N ALA A 204 8.15 -2.60 -3.86
CA ALA A 204 6.82 -2.01 -3.88
C ALA A 204 6.42 -1.47 -2.50
N ILE A 205 5.58 -0.42 -2.48
CA ILE A 205 4.96 0.10 -1.25
C ILE A 205 3.51 -0.40 -1.15
N ILE A 206 3.10 -0.86 0.03
CA ILE A 206 1.70 -1.12 0.38
C ILE A 206 1.43 -0.54 1.77
N SER A 207 0.68 0.55 1.85
CA SER A 207 0.41 1.23 3.12
C SER A 207 -1.03 1.72 3.25
N GLY A 208 -1.56 1.74 4.47
CA GLY A 208 -2.82 2.43 4.80
C GLY A 208 -2.67 3.96 4.90
N GLY A 209 -1.43 4.47 4.79
CA GLY A 209 -1.11 5.89 4.75
C GLY A 209 -1.56 6.60 3.46
N ILE A 210 -1.11 7.84 3.31
CA ILE A 210 -1.58 8.76 2.27
C ILE A 210 -0.75 8.60 0.98
N ASP A 211 -1.45 8.39 -0.14
CA ASP A 211 -0.85 8.01 -1.44
C ASP A 211 0.17 9.01 -1.97
N TYR A 212 0.05 10.30 -1.65
CA TYR A 212 1.03 11.31 -2.07
C TYR A 212 2.47 10.94 -1.68
N LEU A 213 2.68 10.49 -0.44
CA LEU A 213 4.01 10.06 0.02
C LEU A 213 4.45 8.77 -0.68
N ALA A 214 3.56 7.79 -0.81
CA ALA A 214 3.89 6.51 -1.44
C ALA A 214 4.28 6.68 -2.92
N GLN A 215 3.52 7.47 -3.69
CA GLN A 215 3.84 7.77 -5.08
C GLN A 215 5.10 8.61 -5.21
N LYS A 216 5.34 9.57 -4.30
CA LYS A 216 6.56 10.39 -4.28
C LYS A 216 7.81 9.52 -4.06
N LEU A 217 7.83 8.71 -3.00
CA LEU A 217 8.95 7.80 -2.72
C LEU A 217 9.18 6.79 -3.85
N ALA A 218 8.10 6.21 -4.39
CA ALA A 218 8.23 5.26 -5.50
C ALA A 218 8.79 5.91 -6.78
N ALA A 219 8.40 7.15 -7.09
CA ALA A 219 8.94 7.89 -8.22
C ALA A 219 10.40 8.34 -8.00
N GLU A 220 10.75 8.80 -6.79
CA GLU A 220 12.10 9.23 -6.44
C GLU A 220 13.11 8.07 -6.39
N TRP A 221 12.69 6.90 -5.90
CA TRP A 221 13.57 5.74 -5.74
C TRP A 221 13.41 4.67 -6.82
N GLY A 222 12.54 4.88 -7.83
CA GLY A 222 12.34 3.93 -8.92
C GLY A 222 11.67 2.61 -8.51
N MET A 223 10.84 2.63 -7.46
CA MET A 223 10.10 1.45 -7.00
C MET A 223 9.06 1.06 -8.06
N ALA A 224 8.78 -0.24 -8.19
CA ALA A 224 7.98 -0.76 -9.28
C ALA A 224 6.48 -0.43 -9.14
N GLU A 225 5.97 -0.42 -7.91
CA GLU A 225 4.57 -0.12 -7.60
C GLU A 225 4.42 0.58 -6.23
N ALA A 226 3.40 1.44 -6.09
CA ALA A 226 2.98 1.99 -4.80
C ALA A 226 1.46 1.95 -4.68
N HIS A 227 0.97 1.45 -3.54
CA HIS A 227 -0.45 1.33 -3.22
C HIS A 227 -0.70 1.97 -1.85
N ALA A 228 -1.50 3.03 -1.83
CA ALA A 228 -1.93 3.74 -0.64
C ALA A 228 -3.22 4.53 -0.93
N ASN A 229 -3.70 5.31 0.03
CA ASN A 229 -5.02 5.96 -0.01
C ASN A 229 -4.91 7.43 -0.47
N PRO A 230 -5.34 7.80 -1.70
CA PRO A 230 -5.19 9.16 -2.18
C PRO A 230 -6.26 10.09 -1.62
N LEU A 231 -5.82 11.31 -1.34
CA LEU A 231 -6.67 12.45 -1.01
C LEU A 231 -6.77 13.36 -2.23
N PHE A 232 -7.98 13.81 -2.57
CA PHE A 232 -8.25 14.56 -3.80
C PHE A 232 -9.36 15.60 -3.62
N ASP A 233 -9.25 16.71 -4.35
CA ASP A 233 -10.21 17.81 -4.29
C ASP A 233 -11.51 17.47 -5.02
N SER A 234 -12.64 17.83 -4.42
CA SER A 234 -13.96 17.68 -5.02
C SER A 234 -14.84 18.92 -4.76
N PRO A 235 -16.00 19.06 -5.42
CA PRO A 235 -16.98 20.10 -5.09
C PRO A 235 -17.53 20.03 -3.65
N ALA A 236 -17.33 18.92 -2.93
CA ALA A 236 -17.69 18.74 -1.52
C ALA A 236 -16.52 19.05 -0.56
N GLY A 237 -15.37 19.52 -1.06
CA GLY A 237 -14.11 19.64 -0.33
C GLY A 237 -13.17 18.44 -0.61
N LEU A 238 -12.09 18.35 0.16
CA LEU A 238 -11.15 17.22 0.12
C LEU A 238 -11.89 15.90 0.43
N GLN A 239 -11.58 14.85 -0.32
CA GLN A 239 -12.11 13.50 -0.18
C GLN A 239 -10.96 12.49 -0.14
N GLY A 240 -11.21 11.29 0.38
CA GLY A 240 -10.29 10.17 0.34
C GLY A 240 -10.88 8.95 -0.36
N ASP A 241 -10.03 8.20 -1.08
CA ASP A 241 -10.34 6.92 -1.72
C ASP A 241 -9.57 5.79 -0.99
N ILE A 242 -10.29 4.79 -0.47
CA ILE A 242 -9.69 3.70 0.31
C ILE A 242 -9.30 2.57 -0.65
N ARG A 243 -8.03 2.50 -1.00
CA ARG A 243 -7.43 1.46 -1.86
C ARG A 243 -6.70 0.38 -1.07
N VAL A 244 -6.20 0.75 0.11
CA VAL A 244 -5.50 -0.13 1.03
C VAL A 244 -6.09 0.09 2.41
N SER A 245 -6.87 -0.86 2.90
CA SER A 245 -7.34 -0.83 4.28
C SER A 245 -6.16 -1.10 5.21
N GLY A 246 -6.03 -0.31 6.27
CA GLY A 246 -5.06 -0.59 7.34
C GLY A 246 -5.38 -1.88 8.10
N HIS A 247 -6.55 -2.48 7.91
CA HIS A 247 -6.92 -3.78 8.47
C HIS A 247 -6.71 -4.96 7.52
N ALA A 248 -6.39 -4.72 6.24
CA ALA A 248 -6.26 -5.76 5.23
C ALA A 248 -5.37 -5.32 4.06
N LYS A 249 -4.04 -5.43 4.22
CA LYS A 249 -3.06 -5.17 3.14
C LYS A 249 -2.83 -6.42 2.27
N ALA A 250 -3.12 -7.61 2.78
CA ALA A 250 -2.94 -8.90 2.10
C ALA A 250 -3.60 -9.02 0.71
N PRO A 251 -4.84 -8.53 0.45
CA PRO A 251 -5.43 -8.60 -0.89
C PRO A 251 -4.61 -7.82 -1.93
N VAL A 252 -4.07 -6.67 -1.54
CA VAL A 252 -3.23 -5.81 -2.39
C VAL A 252 -1.91 -6.52 -2.68
N MET A 253 -1.27 -7.08 -1.65
CA MET A 253 0.00 -7.81 -1.78
C MET A 253 -0.11 -9.02 -2.70
N ARG A 254 -1.18 -9.82 -2.60
CA ARG A 254 -1.43 -10.93 -3.55
C ARG A 254 -1.48 -10.44 -5.00
N GLY A 255 -2.07 -9.25 -5.23
CA GLY A 255 -2.10 -8.60 -6.54
C GLY A 255 -0.71 -8.22 -7.06
N VAL A 256 0.13 -7.62 -6.20
CA VAL A 256 1.53 -7.26 -6.52
C VAL A 256 2.35 -8.52 -6.81
N MET A 257 2.30 -9.53 -5.94
CA MET A 257 2.98 -10.82 -6.13
C MET A 257 2.63 -11.49 -7.47
N ALA A 258 1.34 -11.44 -7.86
CA ALA A 258 0.87 -11.99 -9.12
C ALA A 258 1.43 -11.24 -10.35
N ARG A 259 1.47 -9.89 -10.31
CA ARG A 259 2.06 -9.05 -11.37
C ARG A 259 3.58 -9.25 -11.51
N HIS A 260 4.27 -9.42 -10.38
CA HIS A 260 5.72 -9.69 -10.34
C HIS A 260 6.11 -11.15 -10.57
N HIS A 261 5.14 -12.06 -10.70
CA HIS A 261 5.36 -13.51 -10.82
C HIS A 261 6.29 -14.07 -9.72
N ALA A 262 6.09 -13.57 -8.49
CA ALA A 262 6.86 -13.93 -7.31
C ALA A 262 6.05 -14.89 -6.42
N ALA A 263 6.60 -16.09 -6.18
CA ALA A 263 6.08 -17.00 -5.18
C ALA A 263 6.42 -16.50 -3.77
N ARG A 264 5.69 -16.95 -2.73
CA ARG A 264 5.92 -16.58 -1.32
C ARG A 264 7.40 -16.57 -0.95
N ASP A 265 8.12 -17.64 -1.22
CA ASP A 265 9.52 -17.83 -0.82
C ASP A 265 10.52 -17.00 -1.65
N GLU A 266 10.03 -16.21 -2.62
CA GLU A 266 10.78 -15.21 -3.42
C GLU A 266 10.40 -13.77 -3.02
N VAL A 267 9.62 -13.59 -1.94
CA VAL A 267 9.12 -12.29 -1.48
C VAL A 267 9.58 -12.03 -0.05
N ALA A 268 10.08 -10.83 0.19
CA ALA A 268 10.28 -10.28 1.53
C ALA A 268 9.21 -9.21 1.85
N ALA A 269 8.80 -9.11 3.10
CA ALA A 269 7.98 -8.02 3.63
C ALA A 269 8.72 -7.28 4.75
N VAL A 270 8.59 -5.96 4.80
CA VAL A 270 9.21 -5.09 5.81
C VAL A 270 8.12 -4.19 6.39
N GLY A 271 8.02 -4.12 7.71
CA GLY A 271 6.96 -3.41 8.43
C GLY A 271 7.29 -3.25 9.92
N ASP A 272 6.51 -2.45 10.63
CA ASP A 272 6.79 -2.02 12.00
C ASP A 272 5.64 -2.27 13.00
N THR A 273 4.43 -2.53 12.51
CA THR A 273 3.20 -2.54 13.33
C THR A 273 2.34 -3.78 13.11
N VAL A 274 1.37 -4.00 14.00
CA VAL A 274 0.45 -5.14 13.93
C VAL A 274 -0.43 -5.18 12.68
N VAL A 275 -0.48 -4.09 11.90
CA VAL A 275 -1.18 -4.04 10.60
C VAL A 275 -0.37 -4.68 9.47
N ASP A 276 0.92 -4.96 9.67
CA ASP A 276 1.80 -5.61 8.68
C ASP A 276 1.86 -7.13 8.81
N LEU A 277 1.19 -7.69 9.82
CA LEU A 277 1.20 -9.13 10.11
C LEU A 277 0.62 -9.97 8.95
N ASP A 278 -0.30 -9.40 8.17
CA ASP A 278 -0.86 -10.07 6.99
C ASP A 278 0.09 -10.03 5.77
N LEU A 279 0.94 -9.00 5.65
CA LEU A 279 2.07 -8.96 4.72
C LEU A 279 3.12 -10.00 5.11
N PHE A 280 3.47 -10.07 6.40
CA PHE A 280 4.44 -11.03 6.92
C PHE A 280 4.00 -12.49 6.68
N ALA A 281 2.71 -12.79 6.83
CA ALA A 281 2.16 -14.11 6.54
C ALA A 281 2.26 -14.51 5.05
N LEU A 282 2.25 -13.54 4.13
CA LEU A 282 2.35 -13.76 2.68
C LEU A 282 3.78 -13.84 2.15
N ALA A 283 4.76 -13.33 2.90
CA ALA A 283 6.17 -13.37 2.54
C ALA A 283 6.86 -14.64 3.02
N GLY A 284 7.95 -15.02 2.33
CA GLY A 284 8.88 -16.07 2.77
C GLY A 284 9.82 -15.55 3.87
N THR A 285 10.20 -14.28 3.76
CA THR A 285 11.01 -13.54 4.73
C THR A 285 10.23 -12.32 5.20
N SER A 286 10.17 -12.06 6.50
CA SER A 286 9.58 -10.85 7.07
C SER A 286 10.56 -10.18 8.03
N VAL A 287 10.65 -8.87 7.98
CA VAL A 287 11.55 -8.07 8.82
C VAL A 287 10.74 -7.05 9.60
N ALA A 288 10.68 -7.22 10.91
CA ALA A 288 10.22 -6.17 11.82
C ALA A 288 11.30 -5.09 11.93
N VAL A 289 10.93 -3.82 11.81
CA VAL A 289 11.86 -2.68 11.88
C VAL A 289 11.31 -1.58 12.77
N ASN A 290 12.17 -0.75 13.37
CA ASN A 290 11.76 0.46 14.09
C ASN A 290 10.66 0.21 15.14
N THR A 291 10.66 -0.96 15.81
CA THR A 291 9.54 -1.39 16.65
C THR A 291 10.01 -2.20 17.86
N ASP A 292 9.37 -1.91 18.99
CA ASP A 292 9.49 -2.63 20.27
C ASP A 292 8.27 -3.53 20.53
N ASP A 293 7.30 -3.60 19.61
CA ASP A 293 6.10 -4.41 19.78
C ASP A 293 6.43 -5.91 19.65
N GLU A 294 6.44 -6.61 20.79
CA GLU A 294 6.70 -8.06 20.86
C GLU A 294 5.79 -8.87 19.92
N GLN A 295 4.57 -8.41 19.62
CA GLN A 295 3.66 -9.12 18.71
C GLN A 295 4.14 -9.06 17.26
N VAL A 296 4.74 -7.93 16.85
CA VAL A 296 5.31 -7.72 15.51
C VAL A 296 6.64 -8.48 15.38
N ILE A 297 7.51 -8.31 16.39
CA ILE A 297 8.82 -8.98 16.46
C ILE A 297 8.65 -10.51 16.43
N ALA A 298 7.72 -11.08 17.22
CA ALA A 298 7.51 -12.52 17.28
C ALA A 298 6.86 -13.12 16.02
N ALA A 299 6.24 -12.30 15.16
CA ALA A 299 5.64 -12.72 13.91
C ALA A 299 6.59 -12.57 12.70
N ALA A 300 7.63 -11.75 12.82
CA ALA A 300 8.64 -11.57 11.78
C ALA A 300 9.67 -12.71 11.77
N THR A 301 10.27 -13.00 10.61
CA THR A 301 11.39 -13.96 10.55
C THR A 301 12.71 -13.35 11.02
N HIS A 302 12.83 -12.02 10.98
CA HIS A 302 13.97 -11.23 11.45
C HIS A 302 13.48 -9.92 12.10
N HIS A 303 14.33 -9.32 12.93
CA HIS A 303 14.10 -8.01 13.54
C HIS A 303 15.36 -7.16 13.38
N LEU A 304 15.19 -5.92 12.91
CA LEU A 304 16.20 -4.86 13.04
C LEU A 304 15.82 -4.03 14.26
N PRO A 305 16.60 -4.08 15.35
CA PRO A 305 16.27 -3.41 16.60
C PRO A 305 16.61 -1.91 16.62
N ASP A 306 17.42 -1.45 15.67
CA ASP A 306 17.78 -0.04 15.54
C ASP A 306 16.65 0.74 14.83
N GLU A 307 16.53 2.04 15.10
CA GLU A 307 15.60 2.95 14.39
C GLU A 307 16.11 3.31 12.97
N SER A 308 16.54 2.31 12.20
CA SER A 308 17.03 2.44 10.82
C SER A 308 16.80 1.17 10.00
N LEU A 309 16.97 1.29 8.68
CA LEU A 309 17.08 0.15 7.75
C LEU A 309 18.55 -0.21 7.45
N ASP A 310 19.50 0.33 8.23
CA ASP A 310 20.90 -0.09 8.14
C ASP A 310 21.01 -1.58 8.52
N GLY A 311 21.68 -2.35 7.67
CA GLY A 311 21.74 -3.81 7.81
C GLY A 311 20.58 -4.58 7.17
N LEU A 312 19.51 -3.94 6.66
CA LEU A 312 18.43 -4.64 5.96
C LEU A 312 18.96 -5.45 4.75
N LEU A 313 19.92 -4.88 4.02
CA LEU A 313 20.60 -5.56 2.92
C LEU A 313 21.38 -6.80 3.38
N GLU A 314 21.96 -6.80 4.58
CA GLU A 314 22.70 -7.96 5.12
C GLU A 314 21.78 -9.11 5.54
N LEU A 315 20.52 -8.81 5.85
CA LEU A 315 19.49 -9.81 6.15
C LEU A 315 18.87 -10.39 4.87
N LEU A 316 18.60 -9.54 3.87
CA LEU A 316 17.85 -9.92 2.67
C LEU A 316 18.71 -10.47 1.54
N LEU A 317 20.00 -10.10 1.46
CA LEU A 317 20.90 -10.52 0.38
C LEU A 317 21.85 -11.64 0.83
N PRO A 318 22.14 -12.63 -0.05
CA PRO A 318 23.15 -13.64 0.25
C PRO A 318 24.56 -13.04 0.31
N ARG A 319 25.36 -13.55 1.26
CA ARG A 319 26.79 -13.22 1.45
C ARG A 319 27.69 -14.08 0.56
#